data_AF-A0A5C6MDS2-F1
#
_entry.id   AF-A0A5C6MDS2-F1
#
_cell.length_a   1.000
_cell.length_b   1.000
_cell.length_c   1.000
_cell.angle_alpha   90.00
_cell.angle_beta   90.00
_cell.angle_gamma   90.00
#
_symmetry.space_group_name_H-M   'P 1'
#
loop_
_entity.id
_entity.type
_entity.pdbx_description
1 polymer ?
#
loop_
_entity_poly.entity_id
_entity_poly.type
_entity_poly.pdbx_seq_one_letter_code
_entity_poly.pdbx_strand_id
1 'polypeptide(L)'
;MFELIFFFSGSLCDTWSGQGYLLPVLDTVLVRKSCRRRGFGSQMLENFCSTFYSENILGVSSPLSPGWAAVCRGFLQQREEYRDRLYEVEAPGSWTQRRNIWLNIQLGRYTLCINEENSRASGDRKKNDGNCSSQEVRT
;
A
#
# COMPACT_ATOMS: atom_id res chain seq x y z
N MET A 1 -2.78 19.88 -8.33
CA MET A 1 -2.51 18.90 -9.41
C MET A 1 -1.94 17.63 -8.80
N PHE A 2 -2.79 16.84 -8.14
CA PHE A 2 -2.46 15.48 -7.73
C PHE A 2 -3.16 14.58 -8.73
N GLU A 3 -2.49 14.35 -9.87
CA GLU A 3 -2.87 13.32 -10.82
C GLU A 3 -2.76 11.97 -10.11
N LEU A 4 -3.86 11.59 -9.46
CA LEU A 4 -4.10 10.25 -8.98
C LEU A 4 -4.28 9.39 -10.23
N ILE A 5 -3.26 8.60 -10.56
CA ILE A 5 -3.44 7.44 -11.44
C ILE A 5 -4.33 6.47 -10.67
N PHE A 6 -5.64 6.62 -10.88
CA PHE A 6 -6.70 5.75 -10.40
C PHE A 6 -7.17 5.00 -11.65
N PHE A 7 -6.54 3.86 -11.96
CA PHE A 7 -7.05 3.01 -13.04
C PHE A 7 -8.22 2.20 -12.46
N PHE A 8 -9.41 2.79 -12.49
CA PHE A 8 -10.64 2.06 -12.20
C PHE A 8 -11.00 1.25 -13.44
N SER A 9 -10.61 -0.03 -13.46
CA SER A 9 -10.94 -0.90 -14.58
C SER A 9 -12.10 -1.83 -14.24
N GLY A 10 -13.29 -1.39 -14.64
CA GLY A 10 -14.26 -2.26 -15.32
C GLY A 10 -14.05 -2.25 -16.84
N SER A 11 -12.83 -2.00 -17.33
CA SER A 11 -12.53 -1.71 -18.74
C SER A 11 -11.37 -2.58 -19.26
N LEU A 12 -11.74 -3.64 -19.97
CA LEU A 12 -10.92 -4.45 -20.89
C LEU A 12 -9.44 -4.67 -20.51
N CYS A 13 -9.14 -5.82 -19.89
CA CYS A 13 -7.81 -6.40 -19.97
C CYS A 13 -7.94 -7.85 -20.46
N ASP A 14 -7.87 -8.00 -21.78
CA ASP A 14 -6.97 -8.94 -22.48
C ASP A 14 -7.38 -8.97 -23.97
N THR A 15 -6.44 -8.62 -24.85
CA THR A 15 -6.60 -8.64 -26.32
C THR A 15 -6.69 -10.06 -26.92
N TRP A 16 -7.07 -11.06 -26.12
CA TRP A 16 -7.37 -12.41 -26.62
C TRP A 16 -8.55 -13.11 -25.91
N SER A 17 -8.90 -12.71 -24.68
CA SER A 17 -10.01 -13.29 -23.89
C SER A 17 -11.15 -12.31 -23.57
N GLY A 18 -10.94 -10.99 -23.64
CA GLY A 18 -12.00 -9.98 -23.57
C GLY A 18 -12.78 -9.89 -22.25
N GLN A 19 -12.30 -10.49 -21.15
CA GLN A 19 -13.01 -10.52 -19.87
C GLN A 19 -12.28 -9.66 -18.81
N GLY A 20 -12.92 -8.57 -18.39
CA GLY A 20 -12.46 -7.77 -17.25
C GLY A 20 -12.87 -8.37 -15.90
N TYR A 21 -12.54 -7.68 -14.81
CA TYR A 21 -12.98 -8.09 -13.48
C TYR A 21 -14.51 -7.99 -13.34
N LEU A 22 -15.12 -8.98 -12.69
CA LEU A 22 -16.57 -9.04 -12.41
C LEU A 22 -16.96 -8.31 -11.10
N LEU A 23 -16.03 -7.59 -10.49
CA LEU A 23 -16.19 -6.85 -9.24
C LEU A 23 -15.29 -5.61 -9.26
N PRO A 24 -15.52 -4.62 -8.38
CA PRO A 24 -14.63 -3.47 -8.28
C PRO A 24 -13.23 -3.95 -7.86
N VAL A 25 -12.22 -3.68 -8.70
CA VAL A 25 -10.82 -4.02 -8.42
C VAL A 25 -9.93 -2.79 -8.56
N LEU A 26 -9.05 -2.61 -7.59
CA LEU A 26 -7.98 -1.62 -7.63
C LEU A 26 -6.74 -2.24 -8.28
N ASP A 27 -6.51 -1.94 -9.57
CA ASP A 27 -5.59 -2.71 -10.41
C ASP A 27 -4.15 -2.16 -10.49
N THR A 28 -3.96 -0.84 -10.40
CA THR A 28 -2.63 -0.23 -10.44
C THR A 28 -2.61 1.08 -9.67
N VAL A 29 -1.69 1.18 -8.71
CA VAL A 29 -1.44 2.40 -7.92
C VAL A 29 0.02 2.79 -8.02
N LEU A 30 0.29 3.86 -8.78
CA LEU A 30 1.64 4.39 -8.94
C LEU A 30 1.80 5.68 -8.13
N VAL A 31 2.49 5.56 -6.98
CA VAL A 31 2.83 6.73 -6.15
C VAL A 31 4.20 7.28 -6.57
N ARG A 32 4.21 8.52 -7.12
CA ARG A 32 5.45 9.26 -7.39
C ARG A 32 6.32 9.32 -6.13
N LYS A 33 7.65 9.21 -6.28
CA LYS A 33 8.59 9.19 -5.14
C LYS A 33 8.39 10.36 -4.17
N SER A 34 8.10 11.56 -4.69
CA SER A 34 7.81 12.77 -3.91
C SER A 34 6.52 12.70 -3.08
N CYS A 35 5.64 11.76 -3.38
CA CYS A 35 4.37 11.54 -2.69
C CYS A 35 4.39 10.32 -1.74
N ARG A 36 5.50 9.57 -1.68
CA ARG A 36 5.61 8.43 -0.75
C ARG A 36 5.67 8.92 0.71
N ARG A 37 5.31 8.03 1.65
CA ARG A 37 5.29 8.31 3.11
C ARG A 37 4.38 9.47 3.55
N ARG A 38 3.42 9.87 2.72
CA ARG A 38 2.43 10.92 3.04
C ARG A 38 1.03 10.38 3.34
N GLY A 39 0.86 9.06 3.43
CA GLY A 39 -0.43 8.43 3.73
C GLY A 39 -1.41 8.31 2.57
N PHE A 40 -1.04 8.73 1.35
CA PHE A 40 -1.93 8.68 0.18
C PHE A 40 -2.42 7.27 -0.16
N GLY A 41 -1.64 6.22 0.14
CA GLY A 41 -2.07 4.85 -0.10
C GLY A 41 -3.30 4.47 0.73
N SER A 42 -3.29 4.80 2.03
CA SER A 42 -4.41 4.56 2.92
C SER A 42 -5.63 5.41 2.54
N GLN A 43 -5.42 6.68 2.18
CA GLN A 43 -6.51 7.55 1.68
C GLN A 43 -7.12 7.01 0.38
N MET A 44 -6.30 6.43 -0.50
CA MET A 44 -6.80 5.83 -1.73
C MET A 44 -7.65 4.58 -1.45
N LEU A 45 -7.23 3.72 -0.51
CA LEU A 45 -8.06 2.59 -0.07
C LEU A 45 -9.37 3.06 0.56
N GLU A 46 -9.32 4.09 1.39
CA GLU A 46 -10.52 4.66 2.01
C GLU A 46 -11.49 5.21 0.96
N ASN A 47 -11.00 6.00 0.01
CA ASN A 47 -11.80 6.53 -1.10
C ASN A 47 -12.38 5.41 -1.97
N PHE A 48 -11.63 4.35 -2.22
CA PHE A 48 -12.11 3.19 -2.96
C PHE A 48 -13.25 2.49 -2.21
N CYS A 49 -13.03 2.20 -0.92
CA CYS A 49 -14.04 1.54 -0.09
C CYS A 49 -15.32 2.38 0.08
N SER A 50 -15.18 3.70 0.19
CA SER A 50 -16.33 4.61 0.30
C SER A 50 -17.09 4.74 -1.03
N THR A 51 -16.39 4.71 -2.17
CA THR A 51 -17.02 4.73 -3.49
C THR A 51 -17.88 3.48 -3.71
N PHE A 52 -17.41 2.31 -3.25
CA PHE A 52 -18.09 1.02 -3.39
C PHE A 52 -18.67 0.53 -2.06
N TYR A 53 -19.24 1.43 -1.26
CA TYR A 53 -19.74 1.09 0.08
C TYR A 53 -20.85 0.02 0.05
N SER A 54 -21.63 -0.05 -1.03
CA SER A 54 -22.71 -1.03 -1.23
C SER A 54 -22.22 -2.43 -1.59
N GLU A 55 -20.97 -2.56 -2.03
CA GLU A 55 -20.43 -3.83 -2.52
C GLU A 55 -19.82 -4.64 -1.37
N ASN A 56 -20.30 -5.88 -1.20
CA ASN A 56 -19.80 -6.74 -0.13
C ASN A 56 -18.37 -7.23 -0.37
N ILE A 57 -17.93 -7.27 -1.62
CA ILE A 57 -16.62 -7.79 -2.03
C ILE A 57 -15.92 -6.74 -2.87
N LEU A 58 -14.75 -6.32 -2.40
CA LEU A 58 -13.86 -5.38 -3.04
C LEU A 58 -12.54 -6.07 -3.36
N GLY A 59 -11.99 -5.77 -4.53
CA GLY A 59 -10.75 -6.37 -5.00
C GLY A 59 -9.58 -5.40 -5.06
N VAL A 60 -8.39 -5.96 -4.91
CA VAL A 60 -7.10 -5.38 -5.28
C VAL A 60 -6.45 -6.39 -6.21
N SER A 61 -5.86 -5.95 -7.31
CA SER A 61 -5.31 -6.89 -8.27
C SER A 61 -4.16 -7.70 -7.69
N SER A 62 -4.10 -8.96 -8.14
CA SER A 62 -2.97 -9.85 -7.93
C SER A 62 -1.91 -9.63 -9.01
N PRO A 63 -0.60 -9.70 -8.69
CA PRO A 63 -0.05 -9.95 -7.35
C PRO A 63 0.03 -8.68 -6.49
N LEU A 64 -0.29 -8.81 -5.20
CA LEU A 64 -0.23 -7.70 -4.26
C LEU A 64 1.22 -7.31 -3.98
N SER A 65 1.62 -6.12 -4.42
CA SER A 65 2.98 -5.64 -4.19
C SER A 65 3.27 -5.44 -2.69
N PRO A 66 4.52 -5.58 -2.23
CA PRO A 66 4.81 -5.49 -0.79
C PRO A 66 4.49 -4.14 -0.16
N GLY A 67 4.70 -3.04 -0.91
CA GLY A 67 4.31 -1.70 -0.46
C GLY A 67 2.79 -1.57 -0.30
N TRP A 68 2.03 -2.21 -1.18
CA TRP A 68 0.57 -2.21 -1.12
C TRP A 68 0.05 -3.11 0.00
N ALA A 69 0.70 -4.26 0.24
CA ALA A 69 0.43 -5.11 1.38
C ALA A 69 0.68 -4.38 2.72
N ALA A 70 1.73 -3.56 2.82
CA ALA A 70 1.99 -2.73 4.00
C ALA A 70 0.90 -1.68 4.24
N VAL A 71 0.44 -1.02 3.16
CA VAL A 71 -0.68 -0.06 3.23
C VAL A 71 -1.97 -0.75 3.65
N CYS A 72 -2.29 -1.90 3.04
CA CYS A 72 -3.47 -2.70 3.39
C CYS A 72 -3.42 -3.16 4.84
N ARG A 73 -2.25 -3.58 5.34
CA ARG A 73 -2.05 -3.96 6.75
C ARG A 73 -2.42 -2.81 7.69
N GLY A 74 -1.84 -1.62 7.48
CA GLY A 74 -2.11 -0.47 8.34
C GLY A 74 -3.58 -0.04 8.28
N PHE A 75 -4.19 -0.07 7.10
CA PHE A 75 -5.61 0.23 6.92
C PHE A 75 -6.53 -0.76 7.64
N LEU A 76 -6.31 -2.07 7.44
CA LEU A 76 -7.12 -3.14 8.03
C LEU A 76 -6.91 -3.33 9.55
N GLN A 77 -5.78 -2.85 10.07
CA GLN A 77 -5.57 -2.74 11.52
C GLN A 77 -6.47 -1.66 12.14
N GLN A 78 -6.73 -0.56 11.43
CA GLN A 78 -7.54 0.56 11.91
C GLN A 78 -9.04 0.38 11.62
N ARG A 79 -9.39 -0.36 10.57
CA ARG A 79 -10.76 -0.53 10.09
C ARG A 79 -11.10 -2.00 9.96
N GLU A 80 -11.70 -2.54 11.00
CA GLU A 80 -12.04 -3.97 11.07
C GLU A 80 -13.16 -4.34 10.09
N GLU A 81 -14.02 -3.38 9.76
CA GLU A 81 -15.17 -3.56 8.87
C GLU A 81 -14.79 -3.97 7.43
N TYR A 82 -13.55 -3.71 7.02
CA TYR A 82 -13.06 -4.07 5.69
C TYR A 82 -12.28 -5.39 5.67
N ARG A 83 -12.03 -6.02 6.82
CA ARG A 83 -11.25 -7.27 6.90
C ARG A 83 -11.90 -8.40 6.11
N ASP A 84 -13.22 -8.49 6.10
CA ASP A 84 -13.97 -9.52 5.38
C ASP A 84 -14.38 -9.11 3.96
N ARG A 85 -14.12 -7.85 3.58
CA ARG A 85 -14.54 -7.26 2.30
C ARG A 85 -13.41 -7.13 1.28
N LEU A 86 -12.15 -7.00 1.72
CA LEU A 86 -11.00 -6.77 0.83
C LEU A 86 -10.27 -8.06 0.44
N TYR A 87 -10.21 -8.30 -0.87
CA TYR A 87 -9.59 -9.47 -1.48
C TYR A 87 -8.50 -9.09 -2.48
N GLU A 88 -7.45 -9.87 -2.55
CA GLU A 88 -6.53 -9.93 -3.67
C GLU A 88 -7.19 -10.79 -4.77
N VAL A 89 -7.22 -10.29 -6.00
CA VAL A 89 -8.05 -10.83 -7.08
C VAL A 89 -7.26 -10.99 -8.37
N GLU A 90 -7.29 -12.19 -8.94
CA GLU A 90 -6.85 -12.46 -10.31
C GLU A 90 -8.06 -12.35 -11.25
N ALA A 91 -7.89 -11.77 -12.45
CA ALA A 91 -8.98 -11.68 -13.43
C ALA A 91 -9.46 -13.08 -13.87
N PRO A 92 -10.77 -13.29 -14.14
CA PRO A 92 -11.89 -12.34 -14.07
C PRO A 92 -12.42 -12.07 -12.65
N GLY A 93 -11.82 -12.66 -11.62
CA GLY A 93 -12.20 -12.47 -10.23
C GLY A 93 -13.37 -13.35 -9.83
N SER A 94 -13.39 -14.62 -10.23
CA SER A 94 -14.31 -15.64 -9.70
C SER A 94 -14.02 -15.96 -8.22
N TRP A 95 -14.89 -16.70 -7.54
CA TRP A 95 -14.74 -17.05 -6.12
C TRP A 95 -13.40 -17.71 -5.79
N THR A 96 -12.91 -18.61 -6.66
CA THR A 96 -11.64 -19.31 -6.50
C THR A 96 -10.41 -18.45 -6.79
N GLN A 97 -10.61 -17.28 -7.42
CA GLN A 97 -9.56 -16.36 -7.84
C GLN A 97 -9.41 -15.17 -6.88
N ARG A 98 -10.10 -15.23 -5.73
CA ARG A 98 -10.07 -14.21 -4.67
C ARG A 98 -9.39 -14.79 -3.44
N ARG A 99 -8.49 -14.02 -2.84
CA ARG A 99 -7.82 -14.38 -1.58
C ARG A 99 -7.97 -13.24 -0.60
N ASN A 100 -8.47 -13.49 0.60
CA ASN A 100 -8.67 -12.43 1.57
C ASN A 100 -7.32 -11.81 1.98
N ILE A 101 -7.19 -10.48 1.85
CA ILE A 101 -5.93 -9.78 2.09
C ILE A 101 -5.54 -9.85 3.56
N TRP A 102 -6.50 -9.66 4.47
CA TRP A 102 -6.26 -9.71 5.91
C TRP A 102 -5.72 -11.07 6.33
N LEU A 103 -6.37 -12.15 5.89
CA LEU A 103 -5.92 -13.52 6.17
C LEU A 103 -4.52 -13.79 5.59
N ASN A 104 -4.25 -13.36 4.35
CA ASN A 104 -2.93 -13.50 3.76
C ASN A 104 -1.84 -12.77 4.56
N ILE A 105 -2.15 -11.58 5.10
CA ILE A 105 -1.24 -10.82 5.97
C ILE A 105 -0.97 -11.58 7.27
N GLN A 106 -2.01 -12.11 7.93
CA GLN A 106 -1.89 -12.85 9.18
C GLN A 106 -1.11 -14.17 9.01
N LEU A 107 -1.30 -14.85 7.88
CA LEU A 107 -0.55 -16.05 7.49
C LEU A 107 0.89 -15.76 7.05
N GLY A 108 1.32 -14.50 7.08
CA GLY A 108 2.68 -14.11 6.76
C GLY A 108 3.03 -14.16 5.27
N ARG A 109 2.04 -14.18 4.36
CA ARG A 109 2.30 -14.27 2.90
C ARG A 109 3.01 -13.03 2.33
N TYR A 110 3.09 -11.94 3.08
CA TYR A 110 3.73 -10.68 2.70
C TYR A 110 4.83 -10.21 3.69
N THR A 111 5.37 -11.09 4.53
CA THR A 111 6.34 -10.72 5.57
C THR A 111 7.77 -10.45 5.07
N LEU A 112 8.09 -10.81 3.83
CA LEU A 112 9.47 -10.81 3.31
C LEU A 112 10.05 -9.43 2.96
N CYS A 113 9.27 -8.34 2.98
CA CYS A 113 9.76 -7.05 2.44
C CYS A 113 9.87 -5.91 3.46
N ILE A 114 9.71 -6.18 4.76
CA ILE A 114 9.72 -5.13 5.79
C ILE A 114 11.16 -4.79 6.23
N ASN A 115 12.15 -5.64 5.92
CA ASN A 115 13.48 -5.53 6.53
C ASN A 115 14.51 -4.71 5.74
N GLU A 116 14.21 -4.20 4.54
CA GLU A 116 15.19 -3.40 3.75
C GLU A 116 14.99 -1.87 3.80
N GLU A 117 13.87 -1.38 4.33
CA GLU A 117 13.60 0.08 4.34
C GLU A 117 13.91 0.74 5.70
N ASN A 118 14.02 -0.02 6.79
CA ASN A 118 14.41 0.51 8.11
C ASN A 118 15.94 0.62 8.31
N SER A 119 16.75 -0.11 7.55
CA SER A 119 18.22 -0.13 7.74
C SER A 119 18.96 1.01 7.02
N ARG A 120 18.30 1.73 6.10
CA ARG A 120 18.94 2.85 5.36
C ARG A 120 18.66 4.23 5.99
N ALA A 121 17.93 4.29 7.09
CA ALA A 121 17.60 5.54 7.80
C ALA A 121 18.48 5.81 9.05
N SER A 122 19.47 4.96 9.33
CA SER A 122 20.48 5.18 10.40
C SER A 122 21.88 5.08 9.80
N GLY A 123 22.39 6.20 9.31
CA GLY A 123 23.75 6.30 8.78
C GLY A 123 24.03 7.73 8.33
N ASP A 124 24.91 8.40 9.08
CA ASP A 124 25.51 9.71 8.83
C ASP A 124 24.66 10.99 8.97
N ARG A 125 24.59 11.48 10.22
CA ARG A 125 24.85 12.90 10.49
C ARG A 125 26.25 13.04 11.11
N LYS A 126 27.27 13.20 10.28
CA LYS A 126 28.44 14.01 10.68
C LYS A 126 27.98 15.46 10.75
N LYS A 127 27.80 15.99 11.96
CA LYS A 127 27.84 17.43 12.21
C LYS A 127 29.15 17.72 12.92
N ASN A 128 30.14 18.09 12.13
CA ASN A 128 31.26 18.88 12.59
C ASN A 128 30.80 20.34 12.60
N ASP A 129 31.04 21.04 13.71
CA ASP A 129 31.65 22.38 13.78
C ASP A 129 31.15 23.14 15.02
N GLY A 130 32.12 23.60 15.82
CA GLY A 130 32.04 24.94 16.38
C GLY A 130 31.90 25.10 17.90
N ASN A 131 33.05 25.03 18.57
CA ASN A 131 33.47 25.91 19.66
C ASN A 131 32.99 25.61 21.10
N CYS A 132 33.83 24.90 21.85
CA CYS A 132 33.79 24.83 23.31
C CYS A 132 35.04 25.53 23.87
N SER A 133 34.81 26.65 24.55
CA SER A 133 35.83 27.45 25.23
C SER A 133 36.57 26.62 26.28
N SER A 134 37.89 26.71 26.26
CA SER A 134 38.88 26.27 27.25
C SER A 134 39.85 27.45 27.37
N GLN A 135 40.39 27.90 28.48
CA GLN A 135 40.49 27.42 29.86
C GLN A 135 40.94 28.63 30.72
N GLU A 136 40.71 28.52 32.03
CA GLU A 136 41.34 29.30 33.10
C GLU A 136 42.87 29.01 33.20
N VAL A 137 43.69 29.98 33.66
CA VAL A 137 44.90 29.90 34.56
C VAL A 137 45.64 31.25 34.47
N ARG A 138 45.50 32.15 35.45
CA ARG A 138 46.37 32.40 36.64
C ARG A 138 47.74 33.04 36.34
N THR A 139 47.98 34.19 36.95
CA THR A 139 49.32 34.74 37.27
C THR A 139 49.40 34.87 38.78
#